data_AF-A0A0F9LG30-F1
#
_entry.id   AF-A0A0F9LG30-F1
#
_cell.length_a   1.000
_cell.length_b   1.000
_cell.length_c   1.000
_cell.angle_alpha   90.00
_cell.angle_beta   90.00
_cell.angle_gamma   90.00
#
_symmetry.space_group_name_H-M   'P 1'
#
loop_
_entity.id
_entity.type
_entity.pdbx_description
1 polymer ?
#
loop_
_entity_poly.entity_id
_entity_poly.type
_entity_poly.pdbx_seq_one_letter_code
_entity_poly.pdbx_strand_id
1 'polypeptide(L)'
;MLNYEEACNTLGRMKDGSLRPSRKVGNNTYLKLRDRGVIAVLLHSTDVVRFYPDGCVKLDSGGWKTLTTKDRMNRFSPLSVCSDKGVWYVSDGGGEHDTFTFADGLTYRPETGEFKGVGPDPKETVKLRKRVAKYAKDFVAAFVKGDVPEPSGGDCWCCSMFDRAGATNNADHIKEHIEESYFVSSLLMNAMEEFGASQAERWTVQSRWTEDTNPFEYAESYLLKHIEKYIKRYCYRQLGLVA
;
A
#
# COMPACT_ATOMS: atom_id res chain seq x y z
N MET A 1 -21.85 -13.68 6.98
CA MET A 1 -21.14 -12.83 5.99
C MET A 1 -22.15 -11.83 5.45
N LEU A 2 -21.76 -10.80 4.70
CA LEU A 2 -22.71 -9.88 4.06
C LEU A 2 -22.67 -10.08 2.54
N ASN A 3 -23.82 -10.32 1.93
CA ASN A 3 -24.09 -10.15 0.50
C ASN A 3 -24.88 -8.84 0.24
N TYR A 4 -25.26 -8.57 -1.02
CA TYR A 4 -25.98 -7.34 -1.38
C TYR A 4 -27.33 -7.18 -0.64
N GLU A 5 -28.12 -8.25 -0.51
CA GLU A 5 -29.41 -8.21 0.17
C GLU A 5 -29.25 -7.97 1.67
N GLU A 6 -28.30 -8.66 2.31
CA GLU A 6 -27.95 -8.47 3.71
C GLU A 6 -27.42 -7.05 3.97
N ALA A 7 -26.66 -6.48 3.02
CA ALA A 7 -26.21 -5.09 3.07
C ALA A 7 -27.38 -4.10 2.96
N CYS A 8 -28.35 -4.35 2.06
CA CYS A 8 -29.58 -3.56 1.97
C CYS A 8 -30.37 -3.60 3.29
N ASN A 9 -30.56 -4.80 3.85
CA ASN A 9 -31.28 -5.00 5.11
C ASN A 9 -30.56 -4.32 6.28
N THR A 10 -29.22 -4.41 6.32
CA THR A 10 -28.42 -3.76 7.35
C THR A 10 -28.46 -2.25 7.22
N LEU A 11 -28.41 -1.69 6.01
CA LEU A 11 -28.53 -0.24 5.80
C LEU A 11 -29.91 0.27 6.26
N GLY A 12 -30.95 -0.54 6.03
CA GLY A 12 -32.32 -0.29 6.44
C GLY A 12 -33.04 0.69 5.52
N ARG A 13 -34.36 0.80 5.72
CA ARG A 13 -35.25 1.62 4.90
C ARG A 13 -35.77 2.87 5.63
N MET A 14 -36.17 3.86 4.84
CA MET A 14 -36.93 5.05 5.26
C MET A 14 -38.43 4.76 5.20
N LYS A 15 -39.27 5.72 5.64
CA LYS A 15 -40.73 5.55 5.71
C LYS A 15 -41.38 5.38 4.33
N ASP A 16 -40.76 5.95 3.30
CA ASP A 16 -41.18 5.86 1.89
C ASP A 16 -40.70 4.57 1.21
N GLY A 17 -40.03 3.68 1.94
CA GLY A 17 -39.48 2.42 1.42
C GLY A 17 -38.10 2.54 0.77
N SER A 18 -37.57 3.76 0.59
CA SER A 18 -36.22 3.98 0.04
C SER A 18 -35.13 3.53 1.02
N LEU A 19 -33.93 3.21 0.52
CA LEU A 19 -32.79 2.85 1.37
C LEU A 19 -32.24 4.09 2.08
N ARG A 20 -31.81 3.93 3.33
CA ARG A 20 -31.13 5.01 4.06
C ARG A 20 -29.81 5.37 3.38
N PRO A 21 -29.42 6.66 3.35
CA PRO A 21 -28.17 7.06 2.69
C PRO A 21 -26.92 6.54 3.41
N SER A 22 -26.96 6.40 4.74
CA SER A 22 -25.85 5.84 5.51
C SER A 22 -26.28 5.27 6.86
N ARG A 23 -25.53 4.29 7.36
CA ARG A 23 -25.64 3.73 8.72
C ARG A 23 -24.25 3.41 9.27
N LYS A 24 -23.96 3.79 10.52
CA LYS A 24 -22.73 3.38 11.21
C LYS A 24 -22.81 1.89 11.57
N VAL A 25 -21.80 1.12 11.21
CA VAL A 25 -21.74 -0.34 11.44
C VAL A 25 -20.52 -0.78 12.26
N GLY A 26 -19.60 0.15 12.56
CA GLY A 26 -18.45 -0.11 13.40
C GLY A 26 -17.67 1.18 13.71
N ASN A 27 -16.53 1.03 14.39
CA ASN A 27 -15.64 2.16 14.62
C ASN A 27 -15.05 2.64 13.30
N ASN A 28 -15.22 3.94 13.00
CA ASN A 28 -14.86 4.57 11.73
C ASN A 28 -15.39 3.84 10.48
N THR A 29 -16.46 3.05 10.62
CA THR A 29 -16.98 2.19 9.56
C THR A 29 -18.47 2.43 9.35
N TYR A 30 -18.87 2.70 8.11
CA TYR A 30 -20.23 3.03 7.72
C TYR A 30 -20.65 2.22 6.51
N LEU A 31 -21.90 1.76 6.48
CA LEU A 31 -22.55 1.43 5.21
C LEU A 31 -23.04 2.73 4.58
N LYS A 32 -22.83 2.89 3.28
CA LYS A 32 -23.28 4.04 2.50
C LYS A 32 -23.91 3.58 1.19
N LEU A 33 -25.06 4.17 0.88
CA LEU A 33 -25.61 4.10 -0.46
C LEU A 33 -24.78 5.02 -1.37
N ARG A 34 -24.33 4.48 -2.50
CA ARG A 34 -23.63 5.18 -3.58
C ARG A 34 -24.53 5.24 -4.80
N ASP A 35 -24.04 5.87 -5.86
CA ASP A 35 -24.77 5.99 -7.12
C ASP A 35 -25.14 4.62 -7.69
N ARG A 36 -26.25 4.58 -8.44
CA ARG A 36 -26.77 3.37 -9.12
C ARG A 36 -27.07 2.20 -8.17
N GLY A 37 -27.39 2.49 -6.91
CA GLY A 37 -27.80 1.46 -5.93
C GLY A 37 -26.65 0.66 -5.34
N VAL A 38 -25.39 1.02 -5.60
CA VAL A 38 -24.23 0.35 -5.00
C VAL A 38 -24.21 0.63 -3.49
N ILE A 39 -23.96 -0.40 -2.68
CA ILE A 39 -23.77 -0.25 -1.24
C ILE A 39 -22.30 -0.43 -0.91
N ALA A 40 -21.69 0.56 -0.28
CA ALA A 40 -20.29 0.55 0.10
C ALA A 40 -20.12 0.44 1.62
N VAL A 41 -19.16 -0.38 2.05
CA VAL A 41 -18.59 -0.34 3.39
C VAL A 41 -17.45 0.67 3.36
N LEU A 42 -17.69 1.85 3.91
CA LEU A 42 -16.71 2.92 4.04
C LEU A 42 -15.94 2.77 5.35
N LEU A 43 -14.62 2.58 5.27
CA LEU A 43 -13.69 2.69 6.40
C LEU A 43 -12.90 3.99 6.25
N HIS A 44 -13.02 4.91 7.21
CA HIS A 44 -12.52 6.29 7.08
C HIS A 44 -13.05 6.98 5.81
N SER A 45 -12.21 7.14 4.79
CA SER A 45 -12.53 7.74 3.49
C SER A 45 -12.46 6.74 2.32
N THR A 46 -12.27 5.45 2.61
CA THR A 46 -12.07 4.40 1.59
C THR A 46 -13.24 3.42 1.58
N ASP A 47 -13.84 3.20 0.41
CA ASP A 47 -14.88 2.17 0.22
C ASP A 47 -14.22 0.79 0.14
N VAL A 48 -14.06 0.12 1.28
CA VAL A 48 -13.27 -1.12 1.38
C VAL A 48 -13.97 -2.35 0.81
N VAL A 49 -15.31 -2.33 0.80
CA VAL A 49 -16.15 -3.33 0.13
C VAL A 49 -17.24 -2.58 -0.61
N ARG A 50 -17.52 -2.98 -1.86
CA ARG A 50 -18.69 -2.50 -2.61
C ARG A 50 -19.51 -3.69 -3.06
N PHE A 51 -20.81 -3.61 -2.80
CA PHE A 51 -21.82 -4.54 -3.26
C PHE A 51 -22.59 -3.93 -4.40
N TYR A 52 -22.59 -4.62 -5.53
CA TYR A 52 -23.33 -4.21 -6.71
C TYR A 52 -24.69 -4.93 -6.77
N PRO A 53 -25.72 -4.30 -7.37
CA PRO A 53 -27.04 -4.92 -7.52
C PRO A 53 -27.04 -6.23 -8.31
N ASP A 54 -26.04 -6.46 -9.16
CA ASP A 54 -25.85 -7.72 -9.92
C ASP A 54 -25.17 -8.83 -9.09
N GLY A 55 -25.05 -8.65 -7.78
CA GLY A 55 -24.42 -9.60 -6.87
C GLY A 55 -22.89 -9.54 -6.85
N CYS A 56 -22.26 -8.74 -7.72
CA CYS A 56 -20.81 -8.59 -7.71
C CYS A 56 -20.33 -7.90 -6.43
N VAL A 57 -19.17 -8.35 -5.92
CA VAL A 57 -18.50 -7.76 -4.77
C VAL A 57 -17.14 -7.24 -5.21
N LYS A 58 -16.78 -6.01 -4.86
CA LYS A 58 -15.45 -5.44 -5.07
C LYS A 58 -14.76 -5.17 -3.74
N LEU A 59 -13.50 -5.56 -3.63
CA LEU A 59 -12.64 -5.24 -2.51
C LEU A 59 -11.58 -4.21 -2.91
N ASP A 60 -11.30 -3.26 -2.02
CA ASP A 60 -10.39 -2.15 -2.31
C ASP A 60 -9.76 -1.64 -1.00
N SER A 61 -8.47 -1.79 -0.81
CA SER A 61 -7.79 -1.28 0.39
C SER A 61 -7.52 0.23 0.31
N GLY A 62 -7.66 0.84 -0.86
CA GLY A 62 -7.26 2.22 -1.12
C GLY A 62 -5.77 2.45 -0.87
N GLY A 63 -4.92 1.44 -1.11
CA GLY A 63 -3.50 1.44 -0.80
C GLY A 63 -3.16 1.17 0.67
N TRP A 64 -4.14 0.88 1.54
CA TRP A 64 -3.96 0.63 2.98
C TRP A 64 -4.32 -0.82 3.34
N LYS A 65 -3.46 -1.80 3.03
CA LYS A 65 -3.60 -3.20 3.47
C LYS A 65 -3.13 -3.39 4.93
N THR A 66 -3.83 -2.73 5.84
CA THR A 66 -3.65 -2.83 7.30
C THR A 66 -4.48 -3.94 7.94
N LEU A 67 -4.19 -4.31 9.19
CA LEU A 67 -5.01 -5.26 9.95
C LEU A 67 -6.47 -4.82 10.06
N THR A 68 -6.73 -3.52 10.26
CA THR A 68 -8.10 -2.99 10.35
C THR A 68 -8.82 -3.09 9.02
N THR A 69 -8.16 -2.76 7.91
CA THR A 69 -8.75 -2.92 6.57
C THR A 69 -9.12 -4.38 6.30
N LYS A 70 -8.21 -5.31 6.63
CA LYS A 70 -8.43 -6.76 6.49
C LYS A 70 -9.62 -7.24 7.29
N ASP A 71 -9.69 -6.84 8.57
CA ASP A 71 -10.80 -7.17 9.47
C ASP A 71 -12.13 -6.68 8.92
N ARG A 72 -12.19 -5.46 8.36
CA ARG A 72 -13.41 -4.94 7.74
C ARG A 72 -13.81 -5.71 6.49
N MET A 73 -12.86 -6.04 5.62
CA MET A 73 -13.14 -6.87 4.44
C MET A 73 -13.67 -8.24 4.85
N ASN A 74 -13.05 -8.91 5.83
CA ASN A 74 -13.48 -10.22 6.32
C ASN A 74 -14.86 -10.19 6.98
N ARG A 75 -15.15 -9.13 7.74
CA ARG A 75 -16.41 -9.00 8.47
C ARG A 75 -17.59 -8.65 7.56
N PHE A 76 -17.33 -7.83 6.54
CA PHE A 76 -18.38 -7.23 5.71
C PHE A 76 -18.27 -7.64 4.23
N SER A 77 -17.70 -8.80 3.93
CA SER A 77 -17.76 -9.39 2.59
C SER A 77 -17.98 -10.91 2.71
N PRO A 78 -18.35 -11.60 1.62
CA PRO A 78 -18.38 -13.05 1.59
C PRO A 78 -16.99 -13.68 1.40
N LEU A 79 -15.94 -12.86 1.28
CA LEU A 79 -14.59 -13.30 1.00
C LEU A 79 -13.75 -13.35 2.29
N SER A 80 -12.81 -14.28 2.30
CA SER A 80 -11.75 -14.38 3.31
C SER A 80 -10.47 -13.79 2.78
N VAL A 81 -10.01 -12.72 3.43
CA VAL A 81 -8.73 -12.06 3.20
C VAL A 81 -7.75 -12.46 4.30
N CYS A 82 -6.65 -13.11 3.91
CA CYS A 82 -5.56 -13.46 4.80
C CYS A 82 -4.25 -12.82 4.33
N SER A 83 -3.20 -12.91 5.14
CA SER A 83 -1.91 -12.34 4.79
C SER A 83 -0.77 -13.25 5.26
N ASP A 84 0.15 -13.59 4.37
CA ASP A 84 1.39 -14.30 4.68
C ASP A 84 2.59 -13.56 4.06
N LYS A 85 3.66 -13.40 4.85
CA LYS A 85 4.90 -12.71 4.44
C LYS A 85 4.68 -11.34 3.77
N GLY A 86 3.65 -10.62 4.19
CA GLY A 86 3.29 -9.30 3.67
C GLY A 86 2.53 -9.31 2.34
N VAL A 87 2.20 -10.49 1.80
CA VAL A 87 1.29 -10.65 0.66
C VAL A 87 -0.10 -10.91 1.21
N TRP A 88 -1.10 -10.25 0.61
CA TRP A 88 -2.50 -10.50 0.92
C TRP A 88 -3.09 -11.47 -0.09
N TYR A 89 -3.94 -12.35 0.42
CA TYR A 89 -4.60 -13.37 -0.35
C TYR A 89 -6.10 -13.28 -0.11
N VAL A 90 -6.87 -13.67 -1.12
CA VAL A 90 -8.32 -13.76 -1.03
C VAL A 90 -8.81 -15.14 -1.45
N SER A 91 -9.84 -15.62 -0.76
CA SER A 91 -10.59 -16.83 -1.10
C SER A 91 -12.07 -16.64 -0.77
N ASP A 92 -12.92 -17.50 -1.29
CA ASP A 92 -14.39 -17.50 -1.16
C ASP A 92 -14.93 -18.40 -0.02
N GLY A 93 -14.09 -19.17 0.66
CA GLY A 93 -14.34 -19.69 2.01
C GLY A 93 -15.19 -20.98 2.20
N GLY A 94 -15.76 -21.59 1.17
CA GLY A 94 -16.26 -22.98 1.14
C GLY A 94 -15.34 -24.10 0.56
N GLY A 95 -14.38 -24.64 1.33
CA GLY A 95 -13.68 -25.90 0.97
C GLY A 95 -12.30 -25.79 0.29
N GLU A 96 -11.96 -26.78 -0.55
CA GLU A 96 -10.66 -26.93 -1.23
C GLU A 96 -10.47 -25.79 -2.24
N HIS A 97 -9.96 -24.66 -1.77
CA HIS A 97 -10.03 -23.40 -2.51
C HIS A 97 -8.72 -22.90 -3.08
N ASP A 98 -8.82 -22.47 -4.33
CA ASP A 98 -7.84 -21.60 -4.95
C ASP A 98 -7.72 -20.29 -4.17
N THR A 99 -6.49 -19.96 -3.81
CA THR A 99 -6.14 -18.76 -3.10
C THR A 99 -5.53 -17.78 -4.09
N PHE A 100 -6.15 -16.60 -4.26
CA PHE A 100 -5.71 -15.59 -5.22
C PHE A 100 -4.96 -14.45 -4.54
N THR A 101 -3.96 -13.88 -5.20
CA THR A 101 -3.31 -12.66 -4.69
C THR A 101 -4.31 -11.51 -4.70
N PHE A 102 -4.39 -10.78 -3.60
CA PHE A 102 -5.19 -9.57 -3.50
C PHE A 102 -4.51 -8.39 -4.22
N ALA A 103 -5.28 -7.70 -5.06
CA ALA A 103 -4.97 -6.37 -5.57
C ALA A 103 -6.17 -5.44 -5.38
N ASP A 104 -5.89 -4.14 -5.29
CA ASP A 104 -6.94 -3.15 -5.11
C ASP A 104 -7.85 -3.12 -6.34
N GLY A 105 -9.15 -3.17 -6.06
CA GLY A 105 -10.18 -3.22 -7.08
C GLY A 105 -10.54 -4.62 -7.57
N LEU A 106 -10.02 -5.66 -6.92
CA LEU A 106 -10.43 -7.04 -7.15
C LEU A 106 -11.94 -7.19 -7.03
N THR A 107 -12.55 -7.88 -8.00
CA THR A 107 -13.97 -8.18 -8.02
C THR A 107 -14.23 -9.68 -8.00
N TYR A 108 -15.29 -10.07 -7.32
CA TYR A 108 -15.77 -11.45 -7.21
C TYR A 108 -17.24 -11.53 -7.64
N ARG A 109 -17.59 -12.54 -8.44
CA ARG A 109 -18.97 -12.88 -8.79
C ARG A 109 -19.35 -14.20 -8.11
N PRO A 110 -20.16 -14.17 -7.03
CA PRO A 110 -20.56 -15.38 -6.31
C PRO A 110 -21.27 -16.43 -7.16
N GLU A 111 -22.04 -16.00 -8.17
CA GLU A 111 -22.79 -16.93 -9.05
C GLU A 111 -21.88 -17.82 -9.90
N THR A 112 -20.72 -17.30 -10.31
CA THR A 112 -19.78 -18.00 -11.20
C THR A 112 -18.51 -18.46 -10.50
N GLY A 113 -18.26 -17.98 -9.28
CA GLY A 113 -16.97 -18.15 -8.59
C GLY A 113 -15.82 -17.35 -9.21
N GLU A 114 -16.10 -16.43 -10.14
CA GLU A 114 -15.06 -15.77 -10.93
C GLU A 114 -14.41 -14.60 -10.16
N PHE A 115 -13.08 -14.61 -10.11
CA PHE A 115 -12.25 -13.49 -9.64
C PHE A 115 -11.69 -12.69 -10.83
N LYS A 116 -11.78 -11.36 -10.76
CA LYS A 116 -11.11 -10.43 -11.71
C LYS A 116 -10.28 -9.41 -10.96
N GLY A 117 -9.21 -8.93 -11.61
CA GLY A 117 -8.27 -8.00 -10.99
C GLY A 117 -7.44 -8.65 -9.88
N VAL A 118 -7.11 -9.94 -10.02
CA VAL A 118 -6.19 -10.63 -9.13
C VAL A 118 -4.79 -10.02 -9.23
N GLY A 119 -4.10 -9.96 -8.10
CA GLY A 119 -2.75 -9.44 -8.02
C GLY A 119 -1.71 -10.35 -8.70
N PRO A 120 -0.46 -9.87 -8.80
CA PRO A 120 0.63 -10.65 -9.37
C PRO A 120 0.89 -11.95 -8.59
N ASP A 121 1.66 -12.86 -9.16
CA ASP A 121 2.02 -14.12 -8.51
C ASP A 121 2.61 -13.88 -7.10
N PRO A 122 2.15 -14.62 -6.06
CA PRO A 122 2.64 -14.43 -4.70
C PRO A 122 4.14 -14.68 -4.56
N LYS A 123 4.70 -15.65 -5.29
CA LYS A 123 6.12 -15.99 -5.16
C LYS A 123 6.97 -14.86 -5.73
N GLU A 124 6.59 -14.30 -6.87
CA GLU A 124 7.26 -13.14 -7.44
C GLU A 124 7.13 -11.91 -6.53
N THR A 125 5.97 -11.69 -5.92
CA THR A 125 5.78 -10.61 -4.94
C THR A 125 6.70 -10.77 -3.72
N VAL A 126 6.80 -11.97 -3.15
CA VAL A 126 7.71 -12.26 -2.02
C VAL A 126 9.18 -12.08 -2.42
N LYS A 127 9.58 -12.57 -3.61
CA LYS A 127 10.95 -12.40 -4.14
C LYS A 127 11.29 -10.91 -4.30
N LEU A 128 10.40 -10.15 -4.92
CA LEU A 128 10.61 -8.72 -5.14
C LEU A 128 10.70 -7.97 -3.81
N ARG A 129 9.86 -8.30 -2.82
CA ARG A 129 9.97 -7.70 -1.47
C ARG A 129 11.32 -7.99 -0.80
N LYS A 130 11.83 -9.21 -0.94
CA LYS A 130 13.18 -9.56 -0.44
C LYS A 130 14.27 -8.74 -1.15
N ARG A 131 14.17 -8.58 -2.47
CA ARG A 131 15.11 -7.76 -3.27
C ARG A 131 15.09 -6.29 -2.83
N VAL A 132 13.92 -5.69 -2.65
CA VAL A 132 13.77 -4.32 -2.12
C VAL A 132 14.36 -4.19 -0.72
N ALA A 133 14.10 -5.14 0.18
CA ALA A 133 14.64 -5.11 1.53
C ALA A 133 16.17 -5.21 1.53
N LYS A 134 16.75 -6.04 0.65
CA LYS A 134 18.19 -6.11 0.45
C LYS A 134 18.73 -4.78 -0.11
N TYR A 135 18.11 -4.26 -1.17
CA TYR A 135 18.48 -2.99 -1.80
C TYR A 135 18.52 -1.84 -0.79
N ALA A 136 17.48 -1.67 0.04
CA ALA A 136 17.46 -0.60 1.04
C ALA A 136 18.60 -0.73 2.07
N LYS A 137 18.94 -1.95 2.47
CA LYS A 137 20.07 -2.23 3.36
C LYS A 137 21.41 -1.91 2.69
N ASP A 138 21.59 -2.36 1.45
CA ASP A 138 22.82 -2.11 0.69
C ASP A 138 22.98 -0.62 0.38
N PHE A 139 21.88 0.09 0.09
CA PHE A 139 21.86 1.54 -0.12
C PHE A 139 22.42 2.25 1.11
N VAL A 140 21.89 1.96 2.30
CA VAL A 140 22.39 2.59 3.54
C VAL A 140 23.85 2.23 3.80
N ALA A 141 24.27 1.01 3.48
CA ALA A 141 25.67 0.62 3.60
C ALA A 141 26.59 1.39 2.64
N ALA A 142 26.16 1.61 1.39
CA ALA A 142 26.87 2.44 0.40
C ALA A 142 26.91 3.92 0.82
N PHE A 143 25.79 4.43 1.34
CA PHE A 143 25.70 5.79 1.86
C PHE A 143 26.66 6.02 3.04
N VAL A 144 26.74 5.08 3.98
CA VAL A 144 27.69 5.15 5.11
C VAL A 144 29.15 5.12 4.65
N LYS A 145 29.45 4.46 3.53
CA LYS A 145 30.80 4.43 2.94
C LYS A 145 31.15 5.71 2.16
N GLY A 146 30.18 6.57 1.87
CA GLY A 146 30.36 7.75 1.02
C GLY A 146 30.19 7.46 -0.48
N ASP A 147 29.71 6.27 -0.85
CA ASP A 147 29.51 5.88 -2.26
C ASP A 147 28.25 6.52 -2.88
N VAL A 148 27.48 7.28 -2.09
CA VAL A 148 26.22 7.91 -2.48
C VAL A 148 26.37 9.43 -2.32
N PRO A 149 26.73 10.16 -3.39
CA PRO A 149 27.08 11.59 -3.33
C PRO A 149 25.87 12.47 -3.06
N GLU A 150 26.04 13.77 -2.82
CA GLU A 150 24.88 14.68 -2.69
C GLU A 150 23.97 14.67 -3.95
N PRO A 151 22.67 14.97 -3.81
CA PRO A 151 21.77 15.04 -4.95
C PRO A 151 22.31 15.99 -6.02
N SER A 152 22.40 15.50 -7.26
CA SER A 152 22.98 16.26 -8.38
C SER A 152 22.17 16.05 -9.66
N GLY A 153 22.49 16.80 -10.72
CA GLY A 153 21.90 16.60 -12.04
C GLY A 153 22.25 15.25 -12.70
N GLY A 154 23.15 14.47 -12.11
CA GLY A 154 23.50 13.11 -12.55
C GLY A 154 22.60 12.02 -11.96
N ASP A 155 21.72 12.35 -11.03
CA ASP A 155 20.76 11.40 -10.47
C ASP A 155 19.74 10.91 -11.52
N CYS A 156 19.11 9.77 -11.24
CA CYS A 156 18.06 9.23 -12.09
C CYS A 156 16.98 10.28 -12.34
N TRP A 157 16.70 10.58 -13.61
CA TRP A 157 15.76 11.61 -14.01
C TRP A 157 14.38 11.45 -13.36
N CYS A 158 13.87 10.21 -13.26
CA CYS A 158 12.60 9.90 -12.59
C CYS A 158 12.64 10.17 -11.08
N CYS A 159 13.81 10.04 -10.45
CA CYS A 159 13.99 10.35 -9.03
C CYS A 159 14.28 11.83 -8.78
N SER A 160 14.81 12.58 -9.74
CA SER A 160 15.14 14.01 -9.57
C SER A 160 14.04 14.95 -10.04
N MET A 161 13.21 14.51 -10.98
CA MET A 161 12.15 15.31 -11.58
C MET A 161 10.80 14.87 -11.04
N PHE A 162 10.47 15.29 -9.81
CA PHE A 162 9.07 15.28 -9.39
C PHE A 162 8.35 16.43 -10.07
N ASP A 163 7.36 16.12 -10.89
CA ASP A 163 6.21 17.00 -10.87
C ASP A 163 5.53 16.84 -9.49
N ARG A 164 5.12 17.94 -8.87
CA ARG A 164 4.29 17.90 -7.65
C ARG A 164 2.84 17.47 -7.97
N ALA A 165 2.60 16.93 -9.16
CA ALA A 165 1.29 16.70 -9.77
C ALA A 165 0.99 15.23 -10.09
N GLY A 166 1.91 14.29 -9.83
CA GLY A 166 1.64 12.86 -9.88
C GLY A 166 2.08 12.10 -11.14
N ALA A 167 3.10 12.55 -11.87
CA ALA A 167 3.75 11.78 -12.93
C ALA A 167 5.26 11.66 -12.63
N THR A 168 5.82 10.48 -12.33
CA THR A 168 5.52 9.16 -12.89
C THR A 168 5.59 8.08 -11.80
N ASN A 169 4.45 7.44 -11.47
CA ASN A 169 4.43 6.11 -10.84
C ASN A 169 4.96 5.06 -11.84
N ASN A 170 6.18 5.25 -12.35
CA ASN A 170 6.79 4.30 -13.26
C ASN A 170 7.62 3.33 -12.42
N ALA A 171 6.97 2.24 -11.99
CA ALA A 171 7.59 1.16 -11.24
C ALA A 171 8.89 0.65 -11.88
N ASP A 172 9.08 0.84 -13.18
CA ASP A 172 10.20 0.30 -13.94
C ASP A 172 11.54 0.92 -13.55
N HIS A 173 11.64 2.24 -13.35
CA HIS A 173 12.92 2.84 -12.91
C HIS A 173 13.34 2.35 -11.52
N ILE A 174 12.39 2.11 -10.61
CA ILE A 174 12.69 1.54 -9.29
C ILE A 174 13.18 0.10 -9.41
N LYS A 175 12.65 -0.69 -10.37
CA LYS A 175 13.16 -2.04 -10.64
C LYS A 175 14.60 -1.97 -11.14
N GLU A 176 14.92 -1.06 -12.05
CA GLU A 176 16.29 -0.83 -12.55
C GLU A 176 17.26 -0.51 -11.41
N HIS A 177 16.89 0.42 -10.52
CA HIS A 177 17.66 0.71 -9.30
C HIS A 177 17.97 -0.54 -8.48
N ILE A 178 16.97 -1.39 -8.27
CA ILE A 178 17.10 -2.63 -7.50
C ILE A 178 17.94 -3.68 -8.24
N GLU A 179 17.88 -3.73 -9.57
CA GLU A 179 18.62 -4.68 -10.41
C GLU A 179 20.09 -4.34 -10.48
N GLU A 180 20.40 -3.08 -10.70
CA GLU A 180 21.75 -2.60 -10.93
C GLU A 180 22.46 -2.19 -9.64
N SER A 181 21.75 -2.22 -8.50
CA SER A 181 22.22 -1.61 -7.25
C SER A 181 22.61 -0.14 -7.45
N TYR A 182 21.88 0.55 -8.31
CA TYR A 182 22.10 1.97 -8.61
C TYR A 182 21.50 2.81 -7.49
N PHE A 183 22.35 3.40 -6.66
CA PHE A 183 21.97 4.20 -5.50
C PHE A 183 22.05 5.69 -5.85
N VAL A 184 20.91 6.40 -5.74
CA VAL A 184 20.84 7.83 -6.06
C VAL A 184 20.26 8.61 -4.89
N SER A 185 20.83 9.77 -4.61
CA SER A 185 20.48 10.56 -3.43
C SER A 185 19.12 11.20 -3.51
N SER A 186 18.67 11.56 -4.72
CA SER A 186 17.29 12.01 -4.92
C SER A 186 16.28 10.99 -4.36
N LEU A 187 16.46 9.68 -4.62
CA LEU A 187 15.57 8.64 -4.07
C LEU A 187 15.50 8.66 -2.54
N LEU A 188 16.65 8.80 -1.87
CA LEU A 188 16.73 8.94 -0.42
C LEU A 188 15.95 10.17 0.06
N MET A 189 16.15 11.32 -0.59
CA MET A 189 15.46 12.58 -0.23
C MET A 189 13.95 12.44 -0.39
N ASN A 190 13.48 11.81 -1.46
CA ASN A 190 12.06 11.57 -1.70
C ASN A 190 11.44 10.66 -0.64
N ALA A 191 12.15 9.58 -0.30
CA ALA A 191 11.70 8.67 0.75
C ALA A 191 11.60 9.39 2.10
N MET A 192 12.58 10.23 2.43
CA MET A 192 12.58 11.01 3.66
C MET A 192 11.47 12.06 3.69
N GLU A 193 11.23 12.75 2.57
CA GLU A 193 10.15 13.74 2.47
C GLU A 193 8.77 13.08 2.59
N GLU A 194 8.55 12.00 1.85
CA GLU A 194 7.27 11.29 1.82
C GLU A 194 6.86 10.74 3.19
N PHE A 195 7.83 10.22 3.96
CA PHE A 195 7.57 9.62 5.28
C PHE A 195 7.84 10.57 6.45
N GLY A 196 8.10 11.85 6.19
CA GLY A 196 8.23 12.88 7.21
C GLY A 196 9.44 12.67 8.12
N ALA A 197 10.62 12.47 7.53
CA ALA A 197 11.87 12.36 8.27
C ALA A 197 12.08 13.55 9.21
N SER A 198 12.42 13.24 10.45
CA SER A 198 12.73 14.17 11.50
C SER A 198 13.96 15.01 11.16
N GLN A 199 14.07 16.13 11.86
CA GLN A 199 15.19 17.04 11.67
C GLN A 199 16.56 16.38 12.03
N ALA A 200 16.59 15.44 12.99
CA ALA A 200 17.80 14.69 13.34
C ALA A 200 18.25 13.73 12.21
N GLU A 201 17.31 13.09 11.53
CA GLU A 201 17.59 12.22 10.38
C GLU A 201 18.11 13.03 9.20
N ARG A 202 17.51 14.21 8.95
CA ARG A 202 17.99 15.15 7.92
C ARG A 202 19.42 15.63 8.20
N TRP A 203 19.71 16.01 9.44
CA TRP A 203 21.07 16.40 9.83
C TRP A 203 22.08 15.27 9.67
N THR A 204 21.70 14.04 10.05
CA THR A 204 22.57 12.86 9.90
C THR A 204 22.93 12.60 8.43
N VAL A 205 21.97 12.79 7.52
CA VAL A 205 22.24 12.66 6.08
C VAL A 205 23.14 13.80 5.60
N GLN A 206 22.80 15.04 5.95
CA GLN A 206 23.55 16.22 5.55
C GLN A 206 25.01 16.19 6.02
N SER A 207 25.27 15.83 7.29
CA SER A 207 26.63 15.76 7.84
C SER A 207 27.52 14.78 7.10
N ARG A 208 26.95 13.71 6.53
CA ARG A 208 27.71 12.74 5.74
C ARG A 208 28.06 13.24 4.35
N TRP A 209 27.26 14.10 3.74
CA TRP A 209 27.58 14.71 2.45
C TRP A 209 28.55 15.88 2.55
N THR A 210 28.44 16.65 3.64
CA THR A 210 29.21 17.89 3.83
C THR A 210 30.51 17.71 4.61
N GLU A 211 30.76 16.50 5.13
CA GLU A 211 31.82 16.20 6.11
C GLU A 211 31.74 17.04 7.39
N ASP A 212 30.58 17.67 7.66
CA ASP A 212 30.31 18.40 8.89
C ASP A 212 30.14 17.45 10.08
N THR A 213 30.31 17.99 11.28
CA THR A 213 30.08 17.21 12.52
C THR A 213 28.60 16.85 12.66
N ASN A 214 28.31 15.57 12.88
CA ASN A 214 26.94 15.11 13.16
C ASN A 214 26.61 15.33 14.65
N PRO A 215 25.71 16.27 15.01
CA PRO A 215 25.35 16.49 16.41
C PRO A 215 24.61 15.28 17.04
N PHE A 216 24.17 14.32 16.22
CA PHE A 216 23.47 13.11 16.62
C PHE A 216 24.31 11.83 16.43
N GLU A 217 25.64 11.93 16.36
CA GLU A 217 26.54 10.77 16.18
C GLU A 217 26.22 9.62 17.15
N TYR A 218 25.92 9.93 18.42
CA TYR A 218 25.53 8.95 19.45
C TYR A 218 24.28 8.12 19.10
N ALA A 219 23.40 8.64 18.24
CA ALA A 219 22.17 7.99 17.80
C ALA A 219 22.22 7.55 16.33
N GLU A 220 23.34 7.74 15.63
CA GLU A 220 23.45 7.58 14.19
C GLU A 220 22.97 6.19 13.72
N SER A 221 23.40 5.13 14.38
CA SER A 221 23.00 3.75 14.04
C SER A 221 21.48 3.52 14.11
N TYR A 222 20.77 4.26 14.96
CA TYR A 222 19.32 4.22 15.06
C TYR A 222 18.66 5.03 13.94
N LEU A 223 19.18 6.23 13.65
CA LEU A 223 18.68 7.10 12.58
C LEU A 223 18.89 6.45 11.19
N LEU A 224 20.00 5.77 10.96
CA LEU A 224 20.26 5.02 9.73
C LEU A 224 19.27 3.86 9.52
N LYS A 225 18.82 3.19 10.61
CA LYS A 225 17.76 2.17 10.51
C LYS A 225 16.41 2.76 10.11
N HIS A 226 16.12 4.00 10.52
CA HIS A 226 14.93 4.70 10.06
C HIS A 226 15.01 5.08 8.59
N ILE A 227 16.17 5.56 8.16
CA ILE A 227 16.45 5.85 6.75
C ILE A 227 16.28 4.59 5.89
N GLU A 228 16.83 3.45 6.30
CA GLU A 228 16.61 2.15 5.63
C GLU A 228 15.10 1.84 5.49
N LYS A 229 14.34 2.08 6.57
CA LYS A 229 12.89 1.88 6.59
C LYS A 229 12.17 2.81 5.62
N TYR A 230 12.59 4.07 5.49
CA TYR A 230 12.02 5.02 4.53
C TYR A 230 12.25 4.57 3.09
N ILE A 231 13.50 4.25 2.71
CA ILE A 231 13.84 3.76 1.37
C ILE A 231 13.02 2.52 1.03
N LYS A 232 12.99 1.54 1.94
CA LYS A 232 12.21 0.29 1.75
C LYS A 232 10.72 0.56 1.52
N ARG A 233 10.11 1.43 2.33
CA ARG A 233 8.68 1.78 2.20
C ARG A 233 8.40 2.55 0.92
N TYR A 234 9.31 3.44 0.53
CA TYR A 234 9.21 4.22 -0.70
C TYR A 234 9.21 3.28 -1.91
N CYS A 235 10.21 2.40 -2.02
CA CYS A 235 10.28 1.40 -3.09
C CYS A 235 9.05 0.49 -3.11
N TYR A 236 8.54 0.03 -1.96
CA TYR A 236 7.29 -0.73 -1.94
C TYR A 236 6.12 0.05 -2.54
N ARG A 237 6.00 1.35 -2.24
CA ARG A 237 4.91 2.19 -2.76
C ARG A 237 4.99 2.35 -4.26
N GLN A 238 6.18 2.71 -4.74
CA GLN A 238 6.42 2.88 -6.18
C GLN A 238 6.21 1.59 -6.98
N LEU A 239 6.44 0.42 -6.37
CA LEU A 239 6.23 -0.89 -6.98
C LEU A 239 4.81 -1.46 -6.78
N GLY A 240 3.90 -0.74 -6.12
CA GLY A 240 2.55 -1.25 -5.81
C GLY A 240 2.54 -2.43 -4.82
N LEU A 241 3.62 -2.62 -4.06
CA LEU A 241 3.80 -3.71 -3.10
C LEU A 241 3.27 -3.38 -1.70
N VAL A 242 2.81 -2.15 -1.49
CA VAL A 242 2.42 -1.69 -0.15
C VAL A 242 1.17 -2.42 0.34
N ALA A 243 1.28 -2.74 1.63
CA ALA A 243 0.26 -3.10 2.56
C ALA A 243 0.14 -1.96 3.59
#